data_AF-A0A1Q4NUL7-F1
#
_entry.id   AF-A0A1Q4NUL7-F1
#
_cell.length_a   1.000
_cell.length_b   1.000
_cell.length_c   1.000
_cell.angle_alpha   90.00
_cell.angle_beta   90.00
_cell.angle_gamma   90.00
#
_symmetry.space_group_name_H-M   'P 1'
#
loop_
_entity.id
_entity.type
_entity.pdbx_description
1 polymer ?
#
loop_
_entity_poly.entity_id
_entity_poly.type
_entity_poly.pdbx_seq_one_letter_code
_entity_poly.pdbx_strand_id
1 'polypeptide(L)'
;MNDIPTHKIKTGGDPRMLPDYAALREELRKLTHPARPDVSWQYVEKLCLSMFEQNGVELQTAAWYTLARTQLAGLFGLNEGLAILEALISHQWGALWPQPVHARMEILSSLSQRLQQRMRSLPLNYSDLSQLYRAEQLLTSLGEVLQRLELKHLSQLDTLRTLMHNSAARLENSDNTTSTGLNIQSGIVLPTVMNGATAATRDLAGGPDEDMPDNAVKWVYVAQPEPQPEHQTNVEVQTVMPTSAKKWKSFSAGMCTMLIISAAAVWSWQYLHRPDPLQAQLAASLAPLPAPLTPEQIDALRQQIPLPQDFIAQTQQQLARLDKLPPDWTVVYSRQLVEQAGVLWPEQAKPLVQQWQQQLDAAALPVEQLNGWYQGMTALQKLSDRLNGLDEQKGKYMTVSELKSIVFSVRQSFNQSIPAEEQLRVMSESPAGVPLPAVARVQLEMHLKQLITRYAILVQPEMHRITDNKNNIDE
;
A
#
# COMPACT_ATOMS: atom_id res chain seq x y z
N MET A 1 18.39 -41.24 37.26
CA MET A 1 17.46 -42.37 37.03
C MET A 1 16.17 -41.78 36.50
N ASN A 2 15.91 -42.00 35.22
CA ASN A 2 14.66 -41.80 34.46
C ASN A 2 15.09 -41.90 32.99
N ASP A 3 15.23 -43.13 32.51
CA ASP A 3 15.56 -43.39 31.12
C ASP A 3 14.39 -42.90 30.26
N ILE A 4 14.60 -41.79 29.56
CA ILE A 4 13.65 -41.31 28.56
C ILE A 4 13.58 -42.40 27.50
N PRO A 5 12.40 -43.01 27.24
CA PRO A 5 12.30 -44.11 26.28
C PRO A 5 12.69 -43.58 24.90
N THR A 6 13.86 -44.02 24.42
CA THR A 6 14.34 -43.71 23.07
C THR A 6 13.53 -44.52 22.07
N HIS A 7 12.34 -44.02 21.75
CA HIS A 7 11.49 -44.55 20.68
C HIS A 7 12.29 -44.55 19.37
N LYS A 8 12.75 -45.73 18.96
CA LYS A 8 13.47 -45.92 17.70
C LYS A 8 12.52 -45.65 16.55
N ILE A 9 12.70 -44.49 15.91
CA ILE A 9 11.99 -44.12 14.68
C ILE A 9 12.33 -45.14 13.59
N LYS A 10 11.30 -45.87 13.12
CA LYS A 10 11.36 -46.76 11.96
C LYS A 10 10.92 -45.99 10.70
N THR A 11 11.59 -46.19 9.57
CA THR A 11 11.13 -45.64 8.27
C THR A 11 9.77 -46.25 7.91
N GLY A 12 8.81 -45.42 7.53
CA GLY A 12 7.44 -45.82 7.19
C GLY A 12 7.25 -46.26 5.74
N GLY A 13 6.27 -47.13 5.52
CA GLY A 13 5.79 -47.54 4.20
C GLY A 13 4.65 -46.65 3.68
N ASP A 14 3.83 -47.21 2.80
CA ASP A 14 2.67 -46.51 2.23
C ASP A 14 1.53 -46.34 3.26
N PRO A 15 1.22 -45.11 3.69
CA PRO A 15 0.25 -44.86 4.77
C PRO A 15 -1.21 -44.93 4.30
N ARG A 16 -1.48 -45.00 2.98
CA ARG A 16 -2.80 -44.66 2.40
C ARG A 16 -3.93 -45.62 2.76
N MET A 17 -3.62 -46.82 3.26
CA MET A 17 -4.61 -47.80 3.71
C MET A 17 -5.02 -47.63 5.18
N LEU A 18 -4.35 -46.75 5.95
CA LEU A 18 -4.63 -46.57 7.37
C LEU A 18 -5.74 -45.52 7.59
N PRO A 19 -6.71 -45.77 8.49
CA PRO A 19 -7.82 -44.85 8.73
C PRO A 19 -7.33 -43.51 9.31
N ASP A 20 -6.30 -43.55 10.16
CA ASP A 20 -5.69 -42.35 10.76
C ASP A 20 -5.07 -41.43 9.70
N TYR A 21 -4.55 -41.98 8.60
CA TYR A 21 -4.04 -41.18 7.47
C TYR A 21 -5.17 -40.46 6.72
N ALA A 22 -6.32 -41.11 6.55
CA ALA A 22 -7.49 -40.50 5.94
C ALA A 22 -8.05 -39.36 6.83
N ALA A 23 -8.14 -39.59 8.15
CA ALA A 23 -8.54 -38.57 9.11
C ALA A 23 -7.57 -37.37 9.13
N LEU A 24 -6.26 -37.65 9.14
CA LEU A 24 -5.20 -36.63 9.13
C LEU A 24 -5.24 -35.77 7.87
N ARG A 25 -5.47 -36.39 6.71
CA ARG A 25 -5.64 -35.68 5.43
C ARG A 25 -6.89 -34.80 5.44
N GLU A 26 -8.00 -35.26 6.01
CA GLU A 26 -9.25 -34.49 6.06
C GLU A 26 -9.14 -33.29 7.01
N GLU A 27 -8.52 -33.46 8.18
CA GLU A 27 -8.23 -32.35 9.10
C GLU A 27 -7.32 -31.29 8.46
N LEU A 28 -6.30 -31.70 7.69
CA LEU A 28 -5.40 -30.77 7.01
C LEU A 28 -5.99 -30.19 5.72
N ARG A 29 -7.00 -30.81 5.10
CA ARG A 29 -7.75 -30.26 3.96
C ARG A 29 -8.45 -28.95 4.31
N LYS A 30 -8.78 -28.73 5.59
CA LYS A 30 -9.31 -27.47 6.13
C LYS A 30 -8.42 -26.26 5.83
N LEU A 31 -7.09 -26.44 5.79
CA LEU A 31 -6.11 -25.38 5.44
C LEU A 31 -6.27 -24.83 4.01
N THR A 32 -6.95 -25.56 3.14
CA THR A 32 -7.21 -25.17 1.74
C THR A 32 -8.71 -25.04 1.44
N HIS A 33 -9.55 -25.10 2.47
CA HIS A 33 -11.01 -25.08 2.30
C HIS A 33 -11.53 -23.63 2.21
N PRO A 34 -12.40 -23.29 1.23
CA PRO A 34 -12.85 -21.91 1.03
C PRO A 34 -13.49 -21.26 2.27
N ALA A 35 -14.27 -22.03 3.04
CA ALA A 35 -14.91 -21.56 4.27
C ALA A 35 -13.99 -21.47 5.50
N ARG A 36 -12.68 -21.77 5.36
CA ARG A 36 -11.64 -21.68 6.40
C ARG A 36 -12.04 -22.22 7.80
N PRO A 37 -12.54 -23.46 7.93
CA PRO A 37 -12.78 -24.06 9.23
C PRO A 37 -11.47 -24.27 9.99
N ASP A 38 -11.50 -24.11 11.31
CA ASP A 38 -10.30 -24.24 12.15
C ASP A 38 -9.71 -25.66 12.15
N VAL A 39 -8.38 -25.73 12.16
CA VAL A 39 -7.61 -26.97 12.24
C VAL A 39 -7.34 -27.31 13.70
N SER A 40 -7.70 -28.51 14.12
CA SER A 40 -7.35 -29.02 15.45
C SER A 40 -5.91 -29.52 15.47
N TRP A 41 -4.95 -28.63 15.72
CA TRP A 41 -3.52 -28.97 15.69
C TRP A 41 -3.12 -30.06 16.68
N GLN A 42 -3.76 -30.14 17.85
CA GLN A 42 -3.57 -31.23 18.82
C GLN A 42 -4.05 -32.59 18.26
N TYR A 43 -5.13 -32.59 17.47
CA TYR A 43 -5.63 -33.81 16.83
C TYR A 43 -4.73 -34.23 15.65
N VAL A 44 -4.24 -33.27 14.86
CA VAL A 44 -3.22 -33.50 13.81
C VAL A 44 -1.95 -34.11 14.41
N GLU A 45 -1.44 -33.57 15.52
CA GLU A 45 -0.28 -34.13 16.24
C GLU A 45 -0.54 -35.57 16.70
N LYS A 46 -1.67 -35.83 17.37
CA LYS A 46 -2.05 -37.16 17.83
C LYS A 46 -2.12 -38.18 16.68
N LEU A 47 -2.70 -37.80 15.54
CA LEU A 47 -2.77 -38.65 14.36
C LEU A 47 -1.39 -38.90 13.75
N CYS A 48 -0.52 -37.89 13.67
CA CYS A 48 0.86 -38.08 13.22
C CYS A 48 1.64 -39.06 14.11
N LEU A 49 1.51 -38.97 15.43
CA LEU A 49 2.16 -39.89 16.36
C LEU A 49 1.60 -41.32 16.23
N SER A 50 0.28 -41.48 16.13
CA SER A 50 -0.37 -42.78 15.84
C SER A 50 0.15 -43.42 14.54
N MET A 51 0.32 -42.61 13.49
CA MET A 51 0.90 -43.03 12.21
C MET A 51 2.37 -43.45 12.34
N PHE A 52 3.17 -42.75 13.14
CA PHE A 52 4.57 -43.12 13.41
C PHE A 52 4.69 -44.47 14.12
N GLU A 53 3.78 -44.78 15.04
CA GLU A 53 3.72 -46.07 15.73
C GLU A 53 3.29 -47.20 14.79
N GLN A 54 2.18 -47.00 14.06
CA GLN A 54 1.58 -48.00 13.17
C GLN A 54 2.45 -48.24 11.92
N ASN A 55 2.55 -47.25 11.04
CA ASN A 55 3.26 -47.34 9.76
C ASN A 55 4.78 -47.20 9.92
N GLY A 56 5.21 -46.30 10.80
CA GLY A 56 6.55 -45.72 10.76
C GLY A 56 6.54 -44.35 10.11
N VAL A 57 7.68 -43.67 10.16
CA VAL A 57 7.79 -42.27 9.74
C VAL A 57 8.10 -42.21 8.24
N GLU A 58 7.13 -41.69 7.48
CA GLU A 58 7.27 -41.34 6.07
C GLU A 58 7.17 -39.81 5.87
N LEU A 59 7.60 -39.32 4.71
CA LEU A 59 7.87 -37.89 4.50
C LEU A 59 6.65 -36.97 4.66
N GLN A 60 5.47 -37.41 4.24
CA GLN A 60 4.24 -36.61 4.29
C GLN A 60 3.78 -36.39 5.74
N THR A 61 3.71 -37.46 6.54
CA THR A 61 3.36 -37.40 7.96
C THR A 61 4.46 -36.71 8.77
N ALA A 62 5.75 -36.88 8.43
CA ALA A 62 6.85 -36.14 9.04
C ALA A 62 6.74 -34.62 8.80
N ALA A 63 6.39 -34.20 7.59
CA ALA A 63 6.14 -32.80 7.26
C ALA A 63 4.91 -32.25 8.01
N TRP A 64 3.82 -33.00 8.07
CA TRP A 64 2.62 -32.62 8.82
C TRP A 64 2.84 -32.55 10.33
N TYR A 65 3.63 -33.48 10.89
CA TYR A 65 4.08 -33.45 12.28
C TYR A 65 4.91 -32.19 12.57
N THR A 66 5.90 -31.89 11.73
CA THR A 66 6.72 -30.67 11.84
C THR A 66 5.85 -29.41 11.85
N LEU A 67 4.85 -29.34 10.97
CA LEU A 67 3.91 -28.22 10.95
C LEU A 67 3.07 -28.13 12.24
N ALA A 68 2.48 -29.23 12.69
CA ALA A 68 1.67 -29.27 13.91
C ALA A 68 2.48 -28.90 15.17
N ARG A 69 3.69 -29.46 15.32
CA ARG A 69 4.61 -29.11 16.41
C ARG A 69 5.04 -27.65 16.35
N THR A 70 5.29 -27.09 15.16
CA THR A 70 5.57 -25.64 15.00
C THR A 70 4.39 -24.75 15.40
N GLN A 71 3.15 -25.22 15.20
CA GLN A 71 1.95 -24.49 15.63
C GLN A 71 1.79 -24.51 17.15
N LEU A 72 1.98 -25.67 17.79
CA LEU A 72 1.74 -25.92 19.22
C LEU A 72 2.89 -25.49 20.13
N ALA A 73 4.15 -25.72 19.71
CA ALA A 73 5.36 -25.55 20.52
C ALA A 73 6.39 -24.59 19.90
N GLY A 74 5.98 -23.80 18.89
CA GLY A 74 6.82 -22.78 18.26
C GLY A 74 8.15 -23.34 17.72
N LEU A 75 9.25 -22.66 18.04
CA LEU A 75 10.59 -23.04 17.56
C LEU A 75 11.11 -24.36 18.11
N PHE A 76 10.70 -24.78 19.31
CA PHE A 76 11.06 -26.09 19.84
C PHE A 76 10.44 -27.21 19.00
N GLY A 77 9.15 -27.05 18.67
CA GLY A 77 8.43 -27.99 17.80
C GLY A 77 8.94 -27.99 16.35
N LEU A 78 9.35 -26.82 15.84
CA LEU A 78 10.04 -26.71 14.54
C LEU A 78 11.34 -27.52 14.53
N ASN A 79 12.21 -27.30 15.53
CA ASN A 79 13.51 -27.97 15.62
C ASN A 79 13.40 -29.49 15.78
N GLU A 80 12.39 -29.95 16.51
CA GLU A 80 12.10 -31.37 16.66
C GLU A 80 11.69 -32.01 15.32
N GLY A 81 10.73 -31.40 14.60
CA GLY A 81 10.30 -31.89 13.30
C GLY A 81 11.39 -31.81 12.22
N LEU A 82 12.17 -30.73 12.20
CA LEU A 82 13.33 -30.60 11.31
C LEU A 82 14.41 -31.64 11.59
N ALA A 83 14.65 -32.02 12.85
CA ALA A 83 15.60 -33.08 13.19
C ALA A 83 15.12 -34.47 12.72
N ILE A 84 13.81 -34.74 12.76
CA ILE A 84 13.23 -35.96 12.18
C ILE A 84 13.40 -35.97 10.66
N LEU A 85 13.11 -34.85 9.99
CA LEU A 85 13.25 -34.71 8.54
C LEU A 85 14.71 -34.83 8.08
N GLU A 86 15.64 -34.23 8.81
CA GLU A 86 17.08 -34.35 8.58
C GLU A 86 17.51 -35.82 8.65
N ALA A 87 17.22 -36.52 9.75
CA ALA A 87 17.59 -37.94 9.89
C ALA A 87 17.02 -38.83 8.77
N LEU A 88 15.77 -38.61 8.35
CA LEU A 88 15.14 -39.37 7.26
C LEU A 88 15.77 -39.09 5.89
N ILE A 89 16.06 -37.82 5.59
CA ILE A 89 16.59 -37.41 4.28
C ILE A 89 18.08 -37.75 4.19
N SER A 90 18.84 -37.59 5.28
CA SER A 90 20.26 -37.94 5.38
C SER A 90 20.53 -39.45 5.30
N HIS A 91 19.68 -40.29 5.90
CA HIS A 91 19.98 -41.72 6.07
C HIS A 91 19.05 -42.67 5.34
N GLN A 92 17.84 -42.25 4.97
CA GLN A 92 16.78 -43.14 4.47
C GLN A 92 16.22 -42.73 3.10
N TRP A 93 16.88 -41.80 2.38
CA TRP A 93 16.43 -41.28 1.09
C TRP A 93 16.01 -42.35 0.07
N GLY A 94 16.72 -43.48 -0.02
CA GLY A 94 16.34 -44.57 -0.91
C GLY A 94 15.01 -45.24 -0.55
N ALA A 95 14.76 -45.48 0.74
CA ALA A 95 13.58 -46.18 1.24
C ALA A 95 12.37 -45.26 1.51
N LEU A 96 12.59 -43.95 1.64
CA LEU A 96 11.61 -42.95 2.07
C LEU A 96 10.35 -42.94 1.17
N TRP A 97 9.18 -43.21 1.74
CA TRP A 97 7.91 -43.00 1.05
C TRP A 97 7.54 -41.50 1.07
N PRO A 98 6.94 -40.93 -0.01
CA PRO A 98 6.59 -41.56 -1.28
C PRO A 98 7.80 -41.78 -2.19
N GLN A 99 7.76 -42.84 -3.01
CA GLN A 99 8.86 -43.23 -3.90
C GLN A 99 9.21 -42.19 -4.99
N PRO A 100 8.25 -41.52 -5.66
CA PRO A 100 8.59 -40.54 -6.70
C PRO A 100 9.25 -39.28 -6.13
N VAL A 101 10.44 -38.94 -6.63
CA VAL A 101 11.23 -37.78 -6.18
C VAL A 101 10.48 -36.45 -6.31
N HIS A 102 9.67 -36.27 -7.37
CA HIS A 102 8.85 -35.05 -7.53
C HIS A 102 7.87 -34.86 -6.37
N ALA A 103 7.17 -35.93 -5.94
CA ALA A 103 6.24 -35.88 -4.83
C ALA A 103 6.96 -35.54 -3.50
N ARG A 104 8.19 -36.05 -3.31
CA ARG A 104 9.03 -35.66 -2.16
C ARG A 104 9.37 -34.16 -2.17
N MET A 105 9.66 -33.59 -3.34
CA MET A 105 9.94 -32.15 -3.48
C MET A 105 8.70 -31.28 -3.30
N GLU A 106 7.53 -31.71 -3.77
CA GLU A 106 6.25 -31.05 -3.50
C GLU A 106 5.94 -31.02 -2.00
N ILE A 107 6.20 -32.11 -1.26
CA ILE A 107 6.04 -32.15 0.19
C ILE A 107 6.98 -31.16 0.89
N LEU A 108 8.28 -31.14 0.53
CA LEU A 108 9.27 -30.26 1.16
C LEU A 108 9.05 -28.78 0.84
N SER A 109 8.71 -28.44 -0.39
CA SER A 109 8.41 -27.06 -0.78
C SER A 109 7.11 -26.55 -0.13
N SER A 110 6.05 -27.36 -0.12
CA SER A 110 4.79 -27.06 0.60
C SER A 110 5.01 -26.88 2.11
N LEU A 111 5.87 -27.71 2.72
CA LEU A 111 6.28 -27.53 4.11
C LEU A 111 7.05 -26.21 4.30
N SER A 112 8.07 -25.94 3.49
CA SER A 112 8.88 -24.71 3.54
C SER A 112 7.98 -23.47 3.52
N GLN A 113 7.05 -23.40 2.56
CA GLN A 113 6.12 -22.27 2.43
C GLN A 113 5.24 -22.07 3.67
N ARG A 114 4.69 -23.16 4.24
CA ARG A 114 3.83 -23.13 5.43
C ARG A 114 4.61 -22.74 6.69
N LEU A 115 5.83 -23.24 6.86
CA LEU A 115 6.71 -22.85 7.96
C LEU A 115 7.11 -21.38 7.85
N GLN A 116 7.43 -20.88 6.65
CA GLN A 116 7.69 -19.45 6.43
C GLN A 116 6.48 -18.56 6.75
N GLN A 117 5.25 -19.02 6.47
CA GLN A 117 4.03 -18.30 6.86
C GLN A 117 3.90 -18.26 8.39
N ARG A 118 4.06 -19.41 9.07
CA ARG A 118 3.98 -19.48 10.54
C ARG A 118 5.05 -18.61 11.21
N MET A 119 6.29 -18.67 10.75
CA MET A 119 7.41 -17.90 11.29
C MET A 119 7.19 -16.38 11.25
N ARG A 120 6.54 -15.84 10.21
CA ARG A 120 6.18 -14.40 10.15
C ARG A 120 5.17 -13.97 11.22
N SER A 121 4.43 -14.91 11.80
CA SER A 121 3.40 -14.67 12.84
C SER A 121 3.85 -15.03 14.26
N LEU A 122 5.03 -15.64 14.42
CA LEU A 122 5.50 -16.12 15.71
C LEU A 122 6.18 -14.96 16.46
N PRO A 123 5.76 -14.62 17.69
CA PRO A 123 6.52 -13.68 18.51
C PRO A 123 7.88 -14.32 18.86
N LEU A 124 8.96 -13.55 18.70
CA LEU A 124 10.33 -13.99 18.94
C LEU A 124 10.96 -13.10 20.01
N ASN A 125 11.50 -13.73 21.06
CA ASN A 125 12.18 -13.08 22.17
C ASN A 125 13.65 -13.51 22.20
N TYR A 126 14.53 -12.76 22.87
CA TYR A 126 15.98 -13.06 22.88
C TYR A 126 16.34 -14.48 23.34
N SER A 127 15.54 -15.07 24.24
CA SER A 127 15.64 -16.49 24.67
C SER A 127 15.59 -17.50 23.52
N ASP A 128 14.92 -17.15 22.43
CA ASP A 128 14.67 -18.01 21.27
C ASP A 128 15.84 -18.06 20.29
N LEU A 129 16.85 -17.19 20.45
CA LEU A 129 18.02 -17.09 19.57
C LEU A 129 18.73 -18.43 19.39
N SER A 130 18.89 -19.19 20.49
CA SER A 130 19.46 -20.55 20.46
C SER A 130 18.65 -21.54 19.60
N GLN A 131 17.32 -21.39 19.56
CA GLN A 131 16.44 -22.24 18.75
C GLN A 131 16.43 -21.79 17.29
N LEU A 132 16.55 -20.50 17.00
CA LEU A 132 16.71 -19.99 15.64
C LEU A 132 18.01 -20.50 14.99
N TYR A 133 19.13 -20.45 15.70
CA TYR A 133 20.40 -21.00 15.20
C TYR A 133 20.35 -22.51 14.98
N ARG A 134 19.69 -23.26 15.88
CA ARG A 134 19.46 -24.70 15.69
C ARG A 134 18.61 -24.98 14.44
N ALA A 135 17.59 -24.17 14.17
CA ALA A 135 16.76 -24.30 12.97
C ALA A 135 17.57 -24.00 11.71
N GLU A 136 18.39 -22.94 11.72
CA GLU A 136 19.30 -22.60 10.62
C GLU A 136 20.30 -23.73 10.34
N GLN A 137 20.89 -24.33 11.39
CA GLN A 137 21.82 -25.45 11.25
C GLN A 137 21.16 -26.69 10.64
N LEU A 138 19.97 -27.08 11.11
CA LEU A 138 19.22 -28.21 10.56
C LEU A 138 18.83 -27.98 9.08
N LEU A 139 18.39 -26.77 8.73
CA LEU A 139 18.07 -26.39 7.36
C LEU A 139 19.31 -26.33 6.47
N THR A 140 20.46 -25.98 7.02
CA THR A 140 21.75 -26.01 6.31
C THR A 140 22.15 -27.46 6.00
N SER A 141 22.09 -28.37 6.99
CA SER A 141 22.36 -29.81 6.80
C SER A 141 21.46 -30.43 5.73
N LEU A 142 20.14 -30.20 5.84
CA LEU A 142 19.16 -30.60 4.82
C LEU A 142 19.50 -30.06 3.43
N GLY A 143 19.88 -28.78 3.35
CA GLY A 143 20.30 -28.13 2.10
C GLY A 143 21.55 -28.76 1.47
N GLU A 144 22.52 -29.20 2.27
CA GLU A 144 23.71 -29.92 1.78
C GLU A 144 23.37 -31.31 1.25
N VAL A 145 22.54 -32.08 1.96
CA VAL A 145 22.11 -33.41 1.52
C VAL A 145 21.33 -33.31 0.22
N LEU A 146 20.38 -32.37 0.13
CA LEU A 146 19.62 -32.13 -1.09
C LEU A 146 20.48 -31.55 -2.22
N GLN A 147 21.59 -30.85 -1.93
CA GLN A 147 22.56 -30.45 -2.95
C GLN A 147 23.30 -31.65 -3.54
N ARG A 148 23.73 -32.61 -2.70
CA ARG A 148 24.38 -33.86 -3.15
C ARG A 148 23.45 -34.75 -3.99
N LEU A 149 22.13 -34.56 -3.85
CA LEU A 149 21.09 -35.22 -4.64
C LEU A 149 20.66 -34.41 -5.87
N GLU A 150 21.22 -33.22 -6.11
CA GLU A 150 20.83 -32.26 -7.16
C GLU A 150 19.39 -31.69 -7.03
N LEU A 151 18.79 -31.80 -5.83
CA LEU A 151 17.39 -31.44 -5.54
C LEU A 151 17.22 -30.15 -4.74
N LYS A 152 18.33 -29.50 -4.31
CA LYS A 152 18.31 -28.33 -3.40
C LYS A 152 17.29 -27.27 -3.80
N HIS A 153 17.34 -26.78 -5.04
CA HIS A 153 16.47 -25.72 -5.55
C HIS A 153 14.98 -26.11 -5.55
N LEU A 154 14.64 -27.39 -5.75
CA LEU A 154 13.26 -27.87 -5.78
C LEU A 154 12.63 -27.92 -4.38
N SER A 155 13.43 -28.11 -3.34
CA SER A 155 12.96 -28.17 -1.95
C SER A 155 12.54 -26.81 -1.36
N GLN A 156 13.05 -25.71 -1.93
CA GLN A 156 12.86 -24.33 -1.46
C GLN A 156 13.28 -24.07 0.00
N LEU A 157 14.05 -24.97 0.65
CA LEU A 157 14.42 -24.83 2.07
C LEU A 157 15.38 -23.66 2.36
N ASP A 158 16.17 -23.20 1.38
CA ASP A 158 17.07 -22.04 1.55
C ASP A 158 16.32 -20.75 1.91
N THR A 159 15.08 -20.58 1.45
CA THR A 159 14.26 -19.41 1.78
C THR A 159 13.83 -19.42 3.25
N LEU A 160 13.50 -20.60 3.80
CA LEU A 160 13.23 -20.78 5.23
C LEU A 160 14.52 -20.64 6.07
N ARG A 161 15.66 -21.16 5.60
CA ARG A 161 16.98 -20.97 6.24
C ARG A 161 17.33 -19.49 6.37
N THR A 162 17.16 -18.74 5.29
CA THR A 162 17.41 -17.29 5.23
C THR A 162 16.46 -16.51 6.16
N LEU A 163 15.21 -16.98 6.31
CA LEU A 163 14.28 -16.42 7.29
C LEU A 163 14.73 -16.65 8.74
N MET A 164 15.29 -17.82 9.09
CA MET A 164 15.87 -18.06 10.42
C MET A 164 17.05 -17.13 10.67
N HIS A 165 18.00 -17.08 9.74
CA HIS A 165 19.19 -16.23 9.80
C HIS A 165 18.84 -14.76 10.03
N ASN A 166 17.96 -14.21 9.20
CA ASN A 166 17.51 -12.82 9.31
C ASN A 166 16.70 -12.56 10.58
N SER A 167 16.03 -13.58 11.13
CA SER A 167 15.30 -13.44 12.41
C SER A 167 16.26 -13.40 13.59
N ALA A 168 17.30 -14.24 13.60
CA ALA A 168 18.38 -14.23 14.59
C ALA A 168 19.15 -12.91 14.55
N ALA A 169 19.64 -12.50 13.37
CA ALA A 169 20.40 -11.25 13.21
C ALA A 169 19.58 -10.00 13.61
N ARG A 170 18.26 -9.96 13.35
CA ARG A 170 17.40 -8.87 13.82
C ARG A 170 17.30 -8.84 15.35
N LEU A 171 17.19 -10.01 15.98
CA LEU A 171 17.01 -10.17 17.42
C LEU A 171 18.26 -9.76 18.20
N GLU A 172 19.45 -10.13 17.72
CA GLU A 172 20.73 -9.69 18.26
C GLU A 172 20.89 -8.16 18.18
N ASN A 173 20.56 -7.56 17.03
CA ASN A 173 20.66 -6.12 16.85
C ASN A 173 19.66 -5.32 17.70
N SER A 174 18.48 -5.86 18.04
CA SER A 174 17.54 -5.20 18.95
C SER A 174 18.01 -5.17 20.41
N ASP A 175 18.68 -6.22 20.90
CA ASP A 175 19.15 -6.26 22.30
C ASP A 175 20.38 -5.36 22.52
N ASN A 176 21.23 -5.23 21.49
CA ASN A 176 22.35 -4.28 21.47
C ASN A 176 21.89 -2.82 21.68
N THR A 177 20.69 -2.45 21.19
CA THR A 177 20.11 -1.12 21.42
C THR A 177 19.46 -0.94 22.80
N THR A 178 19.21 -2.03 23.54
CA THR A 178 18.50 -2.00 24.83
C THR A 178 19.48 -2.07 26.02
N SER A 179 20.66 -2.67 25.85
CA SER A 179 21.69 -2.77 26.92
C SER A 179 22.61 -1.53 27.06
N THR A 180 22.49 -0.50 26.20
CA THR A 180 23.32 0.73 26.30
C THR A 180 22.47 1.97 26.57
N GLY A 181 21.62 1.88 27.60
CA GLY A 181 20.79 2.99 28.08
C GLY A 181 21.49 3.94 29.04
N LEU A 182 22.57 4.63 28.62
CA LEU A 182 23.07 5.89 29.24
C LEU A 182 23.90 6.70 28.22
N ASN A 183 23.71 8.04 28.23
CA ASN A 183 24.38 9.09 27.44
C ASN A 183 24.05 9.30 25.94
N ILE A 184 23.27 10.36 25.68
CA ILE A 184 23.63 11.59 24.91
C ILE A 184 24.39 11.43 23.56
N GLN A 185 23.62 11.69 22.48
CA GLN A 185 23.93 12.43 21.22
C GLN A 185 25.09 12.05 20.24
N SER A 186 24.71 12.19 18.94
CA SER A 186 25.49 12.74 17.80
C SER A 186 26.45 11.88 16.96
N GLY A 187 25.94 11.45 15.79
CA GLY A 187 26.33 12.05 14.49
C GLY A 187 27.57 11.52 13.72
N ILE A 188 27.81 12.15 12.55
CA ILE A 188 28.97 12.13 11.58
C ILE A 188 28.64 11.42 10.23
N VAL A 189 28.57 12.05 9.03
CA VAL A 189 29.46 12.97 8.24
C VAL A 189 30.50 12.19 7.40
N LEU A 190 30.69 12.35 6.06
CA LEU A 190 30.00 13.03 4.93
C LEU A 190 30.56 12.41 3.59
N PRO A 191 30.25 12.86 2.33
CA PRO A 191 30.86 14.08 1.76
C PRO A 191 30.02 14.90 0.74
N THR A 192 30.36 16.18 0.60
CA THR A 192 29.81 17.14 -0.40
C THR A 192 30.95 17.83 -1.16
N VAL A 193 30.77 18.10 -2.45
CA VAL A 193 31.75 18.78 -3.33
C VAL A 193 31.58 20.30 -3.32
N MET A 194 32.70 21.02 -3.46
CA MET A 194 32.87 22.49 -3.43
C MET A 194 32.14 23.27 -4.54
N ASN A 195 31.70 24.49 -4.18
CA ASN A 195 31.82 25.80 -4.88
C ASN A 195 30.77 26.77 -4.29
N GLY A 196 31.02 28.04 -3.95
CA GLY A 196 32.25 28.85 -3.83
C GLY A 196 31.91 30.35 -3.79
N ALA A 197 32.65 31.17 -3.03
CA ALA A 197 32.73 32.66 -3.08
C ALA A 197 31.42 33.49 -2.82
N THR A 198 31.37 34.69 -2.23
CA THR A 198 32.36 35.64 -1.64
C THR A 198 31.66 36.74 -0.83
N ALA A 199 32.41 37.48 0.02
CA ALA A 199 32.11 38.82 0.57
C ALA A 199 30.96 38.93 1.60
N ALA A 200 31.25 39.22 2.88
CA ALA A 200 31.36 40.56 3.50
C ALA A 200 29.99 41.09 3.98
N THR A 201 29.79 41.61 5.21
CA THR A 201 30.72 42.10 6.24
C THR A 201 30.02 42.09 7.62
N ARG A 202 30.79 41.98 8.72
CA ARG A 202 30.65 42.65 10.05
C ARG A 202 29.26 42.89 10.70
N ASP A 203 29.06 42.77 12.01
CA ASP A 203 29.97 42.52 13.14
C ASP A 203 29.24 41.81 14.29
N LEU A 204 30.00 41.25 15.23
CA LEU A 204 29.55 40.53 16.44
C LEU A 204 29.66 41.39 17.71
N ALA A 205 29.23 40.78 18.83
CA ALA A 205 29.64 41.01 20.23
C ALA A 205 28.72 41.93 21.08
N GLY A 206 28.71 41.80 22.42
CA GLY A 206 29.53 40.97 23.31
C GLY A 206 28.80 40.65 24.63
N GLY A 207 29.46 40.26 25.72
CA GLY A 207 30.90 40.13 26.01
C GLY A 207 31.09 39.18 27.21
N PRO A 208 31.90 39.51 28.25
CA PRO A 208 32.73 40.71 28.50
C PRO A 208 34.24 40.31 28.58
N ASP A 209 35.20 40.84 29.36
CA ASP A 209 35.25 41.86 30.41
C ASP A 209 36.71 42.40 30.63
N GLU A 210 36.88 43.20 31.69
CA GLU A 210 38.10 43.68 32.41
C GLU A 210 38.89 44.93 31.94
N ASP A 211 38.86 45.90 32.87
CA ASP A 211 39.84 46.92 33.29
C ASP A 211 39.89 48.39 32.75
N MET A 212 39.90 49.27 33.77
CA MET A 212 39.74 50.74 33.87
C MET A 212 41.04 51.54 33.60
N PRO A 213 41.07 52.91 33.63
CA PRO A 213 40.04 53.93 33.94
C PRO A 213 39.82 54.94 32.76
N ASP A 214 39.32 56.19 32.82
CA ASP A 214 39.15 57.18 33.91
C ASP A 214 38.12 58.32 33.57
N ASN A 215 37.86 59.22 34.54
CA ASN A 215 37.33 60.61 34.51
C ASN A 215 36.74 61.22 33.21
N ALA A 216 35.66 62.03 33.22
CA ALA A 216 34.66 62.34 34.26
C ALA A 216 33.42 63.06 33.67
N VAL A 217 32.22 62.53 33.95
CA VAL A 217 30.98 63.24 34.38
C VAL A 217 30.55 64.56 33.69
N LYS A 218 29.34 64.59 33.07
CA LYS A 218 28.15 65.29 33.66
C LYS A 218 26.77 65.00 33.01
N TRP A 219 26.08 64.00 33.58
CA TRP A 219 24.63 63.88 33.85
C TRP A 219 23.51 64.09 32.80
N VAL A 220 22.57 63.14 32.86
CA VAL A 220 21.28 63.02 32.18
C VAL A 220 20.17 63.75 32.96
N TYR A 221 19.09 64.17 32.27
CA TYR A 221 17.80 64.49 32.91
C TYR A 221 16.71 63.52 32.42
N VAL A 222 16.02 62.87 33.35
CA VAL A 222 14.81 62.09 33.13
C VAL A 222 13.63 62.89 33.69
N ALA A 223 12.60 63.10 32.89
CA ALA A 223 11.36 63.73 33.36
C ALA A 223 10.44 62.66 33.98
N GLN A 224 10.01 62.89 35.22
CA GLN A 224 8.83 62.23 35.81
C GLN A 224 7.73 63.26 36.06
N PRO A 225 6.45 62.84 36.09
CA PRO A 225 5.31 63.74 36.20
C PRO A 225 5.05 64.18 37.64
N GLU A 226 4.57 65.41 37.82
CA GLU A 226 4.27 65.99 39.14
C GLU A 226 2.87 66.64 39.16
N PRO A 227 2.00 66.23 40.09
CA PRO A 227 0.93 67.04 40.63
C PRO A 227 1.37 67.72 41.94
N GLN A 228 1.30 69.06 41.97
CA GLN A 228 1.34 69.91 43.16
C GLN A 228 0.30 69.49 44.24
N PRO A 229 0.46 69.83 45.55
CA PRO A 229 0.54 71.21 46.08
C PRO A 229 1.49 71.37 47.32
N GLU A 230 1.59 72.46 48.11
CA GLU A 230 0.92 73.78 48.25
C GLU A 230 1.96 74.93 48.47
N HIS A 231 1.51 76.20 48.36
CA HIS A 231 1.88 77.43 49.12
C HIS A 231 3.39 77.83 49.35
N GLN A 232 3.80 79.12 49.35
CA GLN A 232 3.09 80.38 49.65
C GLN A 232 3.86 81.65 49.13
N THR A 233 3.14 82.74 48.78
CA THR A 233 3.52 84.21 48.80
C THR A 233 4.89 84.68 48.23
N ASN A 234 5.01 85.55 47.21
CA ASN A 234 4.51 86.94 47.05
C ASN A 234 4.53 87.34 45.54
N VAL A 235 3.48 87.95 44.96
CA VAL A 235 3.30 89.42 44.74
C VAL A 235 4.55 90.09 44.11
N GLU A 236 4.55 90.55 42.84
CA GLU A 236 4.01 91.86 42.45
C GLU A 236 3.79 92.04 40.92
N VAL A 237 2.53 92.36 40.53
CA VAL A 237 2.06 93.31 39.49
C VAL A 237 2.85 93.47 38.15
N GLN A 238 2.26 93.02 37.02
CA GLN A 238 1.62 93.92 36.04
C GLN A 238 0.79 93.20 34.94
N THR A 239 -0.29 93.87 34.51
CA THR A 239 -1.23 93.58 33.39
C THR A 239 -0.53 93.25 32.04
N VAL A 240 -1.12 92.51 31.07
CA VAL A 240 -2.33 92.83 30.26
C VAL A 240 -2.94 91.57 29.59
N MET A 241 -4.27 91.50 29.44
CA MET A 241 -5.05 90.58 28.56
C MET A 241 -5.65 91.37 27.36
N PRO A 242 -6.22 90.79 26.25
CA PRO A 242 -6.86 89.46 26.13
C PRO A 242 -6.84 88.68 24.76
N THR A 243 -7.37 87.45 24.79
CA THR A 243 -8.18 86.72 23.75
C THR A 243 -7.63 86.31 22.36
N SER A 244 -7.82 85.03 22.00
CA SER A 244 -8.81 84.57 20.97
C SER A 244 -9.02 83.04 21.00
N ALA A 245 -9.96 82.47 20.21
CA ALA A 245 -10.67 81.23 20.56
C ALA A 245 -10.62 80.04 19.56
N LYS A 246 -10.59 78.82 20.14
CA LYS A 246 -11.36 77.58 19.82
C LYS A 246 -11.70 77.28 18.33
N LYS A 247 -10.94 76.36 17.69
CA LYS A 247 -11.25 75.82 16.33
C LYS A 247 -11.00 74.31 16.10
N TRP A 248 -11.33 73.42 17.05
CA TRP A 248 -11.07 71.98 16.86
C TRP A 248 -12.09 71.22 15.97
N LYS A 249 -13.35 71.71 15.89
CA LYS A 249 -14.44 70.98 15.18
C LYS A 249 -14.18 70.74 13.69
N SER A 250 -13.51 71.67 13.00
CA SER A 250 -13.22 71.55 11.56
C SER A 250 -12.20 70.46 11.25
N PHE A 251 -11.28 70.16 12.17
CA PHE A 251 -10.25 69.14 11.98
C PHE A 251 -10.84 67.73 12.08
N SER A 252 -11.67 67.47 13.11
CA SER A 252 -12.37 66.19 13.25
C SER A 252 -13.33 65.92 12.09
N ALA A 253 -14.05 66.95 11.62
CA ALA A 253 -14.90 66.83 10.44
C ALA A 253 -14.10 66.42 9.18
N GLY A 254 -12.91 67.02 8.97
CA GLY A 254 -12.00 66.67 7.87
C GLY A 254 -11.48 65.23 7.95
N MET A 255 -11.13 64.74 9.15
CA MET A 255 -10.73 63.33 9.32
C MET A 255 -11.88 62.36 9.01
N CYS A 256 -13.10 62.67 9.46
CA CYS A 256 -14.27 61.84 9.16
C CYS A 256 -14.60 61.80 7.66
N THR A 257 -14.53 62.93 6.95
CA THR A 257 -14.75 62.93 5.49
C THR A 257 -13.65 62.17 4.74
N MET A 258 -12.38 62.29 5.17
CA MET A 258 -11.26 61.56 4.56
C MET A 258 -11.38 60.04 4.78
N LEU A 259 -11.84 59.59 5.95
CA LEU A 259 -12.16 58.18 6.22
C LEU A 259 -13.34 57.66 5.39
N ILE A 260 -14.40 58.46 5.20
CA ILE A 260 -15.53 58.04 4.36
C ILE A 260 -15.11 57.94 2.89
N ILE A 261 -14.32 58.90 2.39
CA ILE A 261 -13.82 58.90 1.01
C ILE A 261 -12.85 57.72 0.77
N SER A 262 -11.94 57.42 1.71
CA SER A 262 -11.03 56.28 1.58
C SER A 262 -11.77 54.94 1.67
N ALA A 263 -12.74 54.80 2.58
CA ALA A 263 -13.60 53.61 2.64
C ALA A 263 -14.42 53.43 1.35
N ALA A 264 -15.00 54.50 0.81
CA ALA A 264 -15.73 54.45 -0.46
C ALA A 264 -14.82 54.14 -1.66
N ALA A 265 -13.59 54.65 -1.69
CA ALA A 265 -12.60 54.34 -2.72
C ALA A 265 -12.17 52.86 -2.66
N VAL A 266 -11.88 52.34 -1.46
CA VAL A 266 -11.56 50.92 -1.25
C VAL A 266 -12.75 50.02 -1.62
N TRP A 267 -13.97 50.40 -1.24
CA TRP A 267 -15.17 49.63 -1.56
C TRP A 267 -15.50 49.64 -3.05
N SER A 268 -15.34 50.79 -3.72
CA SER A 268 -15.48 50.93 -5.18
C SER A 268 -14.43 50.10 -5.92
N TRP A 269 -13.16 50.14 -5.47
CA TRP A 269 -12.09 49.29 -6.00
C TRP A 269 -12.41 47.80 -5.82
N GLN A 270 -12.84 47.40 -4.62
CA GLN A 270 -13.18 46.01 -4.29
C GLN A 270 -14.45 45.52 -5.01
N TYR A 271 -15.35 46.41 -5.42
CA TYR A 271 -16.52 46.11 -6.25
C TYR A 271 -16.14 45.99 -7.73
N LEU A 272 -15.31 46.91 -8.25
CA LEU A 272 -14.88 46.94 -9.65
C LEU A 272 -13.87 45.84 -9.99
N HIS A 273 -13.07 45.39 -9.01
CA HIS A 273 -12.14 44.25 -9.13
C HIS A 273 -12.75 42.90 -8.73
N ARG A 274 -14.09 42.77 -8.67
CA ARG A 274 -14.72 41.44 -8.58
C ARG A 274 -14.52 40.72 -9.92
N PRO A 275 -13.81 39.57 -9.95
CA PRO A 275 -13.76 38.77 -11.17
C PRO A 275 -15.16 38.30 -11.53
N ASP A 276 -15.46 38.27 -12.83
CA ASP A 276 -16.70 37.71 -13.36
C ASP A 276 -16.86 36.25 -12.88
N PRO A 277 -17.97 35.88 -12.22
CA PRO A 277 -18.16 34.53 -11.70
C PRO A 277 -18.06 33.45 -12.79
N LEU A 278 -18.42 33.75 -14.04
CA LEU A 278 -18.28 32.80 -15.15
C LEU A 278 -16.82 32.62 -15.57
N GLN A 279 -16.01 33.69 -15.56
CA GLN A 279 -14.57 33.60 -15.83
C GLN A 279 -13.84 32.89 -14.68
N ALA A 280 -14.24 33.13 -13.44
CA ALA A 280 -13.73 32.41 -12.27
C ALA A 280 -14.09 30.91 -12.33
N GLN A 281 -15.31 30.55 -12.75
CA GLN A 281 -15.73 29.17 -12.92
C GLN A 281 -15.02 28.49 -14.10
N LEU A 282 -14.81 29.19 -15.22
CA LEU A 282 -14.04 28.70 -16.37
C LEU A 282 -12.58 28.41 -15.95
N ALA A 283 -11.93 29.35 -15.28
CA ALA A 283 -10.59 29.17 -14.73
C ALA A 283 -10.53 28.02 -13.71
N ALA A 284 -11.54 27.87 -12.85
CA ALA A 284 -11.64 26.75 -11.91
C ALA A 284 -11.82 25.40 -12.60
N SER A 285 -12.52 25.33 -13.74
CA SER A 285 -12.66 24.08 -14.53
C SER A 285 -11.33 23.61 -15.13
N LEU A 286 -10.41 24.55 -15.40
CA LEU A 286 -9.08 24.31 -15.96
C LEU A 286 -7.97 24.27 -14.89
N ALA A 287 -8.30 24.50 -13.62
CA ALA A 287 -7.36 24.45 -12.53
C ALA A 287 -6.91 22.99 -12.25
N PRO A 288 -5.66 22.78 -11.77
CA PRO A 288 -5.24 21.45 -11.34
C PRO A 288 -6.14 20.95 -10.20
N LEU A 289 -6.44 19.65 -10.21
CA LEU A 289 -7.27 19.03 -9.17
C LEU A 289 -6.64 19.23 -7.78
N PRO A 290 -7.44 19.51 -6.73
CA PRO A 290 -6.91 19.76 -5.39
C PRO A 290 -6.08 18.58 -4.87
N ALA A 291 -4.78 18.81 -4.65
CA ALA A 291 -3.89 17.82 -4.06
C ALA A 291 -4.01 17.83 -2.52
N PRO A 292 -3.96 16.66 -1.85
CA PRO A 292 -3.81 16.61 -0.40
C PRO A 292 -2.43 17.14 0.03
N LEU A 293 -2.33 17.59 1.28
CA LEU A 293 -1.08 18.04 1.88
C LEU A 293 -0.03 16.91 1.89
N THR A 294 1.24 17.27 1.68
CA THR A 294 2.36 16.33 1.82
C THR A 294 2.59 15.96 3.29
N PRO A 295 3.26 14.84 3.60
CA PRO A 295 3.57 14.47 4.99
C PRO A 295 4.30 15.58 5.76
N GLU A 296 5.27 16.24 5.12
CA GLU A 296 6.00 17.39 5.68
C GLU A 296 5.09 18.57 6.02
N GLN A 297 4.11 18.87 5.16
CA GLN A 297 3.11 19.93 5.40
C GLN A 297 2.13 19.55 6.52
N ILE A 298 1.76 18.27 6.63
CA ILE A 298 0.93 17.75 7.71
C ILE A 298 1.66 17.89 9.05
N ASP A 299 2.93 17.51 9.11
CA ASP A 299 3.73 17.63 10.34
C ASP A 299 4.00 19.10 10.72
N ALA A 300 4.24 19.99 9.76
CA ALA A 300 4.34 21.43 10.01
C ALA A 300 3.02 22.01 10.56
N LEU A 301 1.88 21.67 9.94
CA LEU A 301 0.56 22.13 10.39
C LEU A 301 0.19 21.58 11.77
N ARG A 302 0.61 20.34 12.08
CA ARG A 302 0.43 19.69 13.38
C ARG A 302 1.17 20.43 14.52
N GLN A 303 2.24 21.16 14.21
CA GLN A 303 2.96 21.98 15.19
C GLN A 303 2.33 23.39 15.37
N GLN A 304 1.41 23.80 14.49
CA GLN A 304 0.79 25.15 14.48
C GLN A 304 -0.65 25.16 15.04
N ILE A 305 -0.90 24.37 16.10
CA ILE A 305 -2.21 24.27 16.79
C ILE A 305 -2.74 25.67 17.17
N PRO A 306 -4.03 26.01 16.93
CA PRO A 306 -5.16 25.08 16.78
C PRO A 306 -5.67 24.87 15.35
N LEU A 307 -6.02 23.61 15.04
CA LEU A 307 -6.74 23.22 13.83
C LEU A 307 -8.25 23.59 13.93
N PRO A 308 -8.95 23.83 12.81
CA PRO A 308 -10.39 24.08 12.80
C PRO A 308 -11.18 22.88 13.35
N GLN A 309 -12.15 23.13 14.23
CA GLN A 309 -12.98 22.08 14.85
C GLN A 309 -13.79 21.28 13.79
N ASP A 310 -14.25 21.95 12.74
CA ASP A 310 -15.06 21.33 11.68
C ASP A 310 -14.24 20.50 10.67
N PHE A 311 -12.91 20.46 10.79
CA PHE A 311 -12.03 19.81 9.81
C PHE A 311 -12.40 18.34 9.54
N ILE A 312 -12.78 17.59 10.59
CA ILE A 312 -13.21 16.19 10.43
C ILE A 312 -14.55 16.09 9.70
N ALA A 313 -15.52 16.96 10.01
CA ALA A 313 -16.82 16.99 9.36
C ALA A 313 -16.71 17.39 7.87
N GLN A 314 -15.85 18.37 7.56
CA GLN A 314 -15.54 18.75 6.16
C GLN A 314 -14.84 17.61 5.42
N THR A 315 -13.89 16.92 6.07
CA THR A 315 -13.22 15.73 5.51
C THR A 315 -14.24 14.62 5.19
N GLN A 316 -15.13 14.31 6.12
CA GLN A 316 -16.21 13.33 5.92
C GLN A 316 -17.15 13.74 4.78
N GLN A 317 -17.52 15.02 4.69
CA GLN A 317 -18.33 15.54 3.59
C GLN A 317 -17.62 15.39 2.24
N GLN A 318 -16.32 15.62 2.18
CA GLN A 318 -15.54 15.45 0.95
C GLN A 318 -15.43 13.98 0.53
N LEU A 319 -15.19 13.06 1.48
CA LEU A 319 -15.22 11.62 1.20
C LEU A 319 -16.60 11.19 0.65
N ALA A 320 -17.68 11.66 1.25
CA ALA A 320 -19.05 11.39 0.78
C ALA A 320 -19.44 12.07 -0.54
N ARG A 321 -18.62 12.99 -1.07
CA ARG A 321 -18.72 13.51 -2.45
C ARG A 321 -17.94 12.63 -3.42
N LEU A 322 -16.72 12.21 -3.05
CA LEU A 322 -15.87 11.34 -3.86
C LEU A 322 -16.51 9.97 -4.10
N ASP A 323 -17.15 9.40 -3.08
CA ASP A 323 -17.91 8.13 -3.14
C ASP A 323 -19.08 8.16 -4.15
N LYS A 324 -19.57 9.36 -4.50
CA LYS A 324 -20.67 9.55 -5.47
C LYS A 324 -20.20 9.78 -6.90
N LEU A 325 -18.89 9.85 -7.15
CA LEU A 325 -18.37 10.02 -8.51
C LEU A 325 -18.46 8.68 -9.25
N PRO A 326 -18.99 8.65 -10.49
CA PRO A 326 -19.04 7.42 -11.27
C PRO A 326 -17.62 6.99 -11.70
N PRO A 327 -17.38 5.69 -11.98
CA PRO A 327 -16.04 5.17 -12.28
C PRO A 327 -15.42 5.78 -13.55
N ASP A 328 -16.24 6.28 -14.47
CA ASP A 328 -15.86 6.98 -15.70
C ASP A 328 -15.79 8.51 -15.56
N TRP A 329 -15.91 9.06 -14.35
CA TRP A 329 -15.93 10.51 -14.11
C TRP A 329 -14.80 11.26 -14.83
N THR A 330 -13.57 10.73 -14.83
CA THR A 330 -12.42 11.35 -15.53
C THR A 330 -12.65 11.46 -17.04
N VAL A 331 -13.28 10.45 -17.65
CA VAL A 331 -13.59 10.43 -19.08
C VAL A 331 -14.69 11.46 -19.37
N VAL A 332 -15.77 11.45 -18.58
CA VAL A 332 -16.89 12.40 -18.68
C VAL A 332 -16.42 13.86 -18.48
N TYR A 333 -15.59 14.11 -17.47
CA TYR A 333 -15.05 15.44 -17.19
C TYR A 333 -14.13 15.92 -18.32
N SER A 334 -13.26 15.05 -18.84
CA SER A 334 -12.43 15.39 -20.00
C SER A 334 -13.26 15.74 -21.24
N ARG A 335 -14.38 15.03 -21.48
CA ARG A 335 -15.34 15.37 -22.53
C ARG A 335 -15.94 16.75 -22.31
N GLN A 336 -16.45 17.03 -21.11
CA GLN A 336 -17.05 18.32 -20.78
C GLN A 336 -16.09 19.49 -21.01
N LEU A 337 -14.80 19.34 -20.69
CA LEU A 337 -13.78 20.36 -20.99
C LEU A 337 -13.55 20.53 -22.50
N VAL A 338 -13.54 19.44 -23.27
CA VAL A 338 -13.36 19.46 -24.73
C VAL A 338 -14.60 20.02 -25.45
N GLU A 339 -15.81 19.68 -25.00
CA GLU A 339 -17.08 20.26 -25.46
C GLU A 339 -17.14 21.76 -25.13
N GLN A 340 -16.78 22.16 -23.90
CA GLN A 340 -16.67 23.57 -23.49
C GLN A 340 -15.69 24.34 -24.37
N ALA A 341 -14.50 23.79 -24.66
CA ALA A 341 -13.55 24.39 -25.57
C ALA A 341 -14.10 24.48 -27.01
N GLY A 342 -14.81 23.44 -27.48
CA GLY A 342 -15.46 23.39 -28.79
C GLY A 342 -16.57 24.43 -28.97
N VAL A 343 -17.36 24.70 -27.93
CA VAL A 343 -18.43 25.72 -27.95
C VAL A 343 -17.85 27.13 -27.88
N LEU A 344 -16.81 27.35 -27.05
CA LEU A 344 -16.22 28.69 -26.86
C LEU A 344 -15.26 29.11 -27.99
N TRP A 345 -14.55 28.15 -28.61
CA TRP A 345 -13.59 28.40 -29.69
C TRP A 345 -13.71 27.37 -30.84
N PRO A 346 -14.80 27.39 -31.65
CA PRO A 346 -15.10 26.33 -32.61
C PRO A 346 -14.01 26.07 -33.67
N GLU A 347 -13.27 27.10 -34.11
CA GLU A 347 -12.22 26.93 -35.11
C GLU A 347 -10.89 26.47 -34.50
N GLN A 348 -10.52 27.00 -33.33
CA GLN A 348 -9.25 26.66 -32.66
C GLN A 348 -9.31 25.31 -31.94
N ALA A 349 -10.49 24.89 -31.46
CA ALA A 349 -10.67 23.64 -30.71
C ALA A 349 -10.87 22.40 -31.60
N LYS A 350 -11.17 22.53 -32.90
CA LYS A 350 -11.29 21.40 -33.86
C LYS A 350 -10.18 20.33 -33.72
N PRO A 351 -8.87 20.67 -33.78
CA PRO A 351 -7.81 19.67 -33.63
C PRO A 351 -7.78 19.04 -32.24
N LEU A 352 -8.10 19.80 -31.17
CA LEU A 352 -8.18 19.27 -29.80
C LEU A 352 -9.31 18.24 -29.68
N VAL A 353 -10.50 18.54 -30.19
CA VAL A 353 -11.66 17.64 -30.20
C VAL A 353 -11.34 16.36 -30.98
N GLN A 354 -10.76 16.48 -32.18
CA GLN A 354 -10.39 15.32 -33.01
C GLN A 354 -9.31 14.45 -32.35
N GLN A 355 -8.25 15.08 -31.81
CA GLN A 355 -7.19 14.37 -31.12
C GLN A 355 -7.70 13.64 -29.87
N TRP A 356 -8.53 14.30 -29.06
CA TRP A 356 -9.12 13.70 -27.86
C TRP A 356 -10.04 12.52 -28.21
N GLN A 357 -10.87 12.64 -29.26
CA GLN A 357 -11.71 11.53 -29.72
C GLN A 357 -10.88 10.33 -30.18
N GLN A 358 -9.84 10.56 -31.00
CA GLN A 358 -8.92 9.49 -31.43
C GLN A 358 -8.21 8.83 -30.23
N GLN A 359 -7.79 9.61 -29.24
CA GLN A 359 -7.19 9.09 -28.00
C GLN A 359 -8.20 8.26 -27.20
N LEU A 360 -9.46 8.67 -27.12
CA LEU A 360 -10.52 7.97 -26.40
C LEU A 360 -10.88 6.63 -27.07
N ASP A 361 -10.98 6.59 -28.40
CA ASP A 361 -11.22 5.36 -29.15
C ASP A 361 -10.04 4.39 -29.07
N ALA A 362 -8.79 4.89 -29.13
CA ALA A 362 -7.58 4.09 -28.96
C ALA A 362 -7.35 3.61 -27.51
N ALA A 363 -7.86 4.36 -26.52
CA ALA A 363 -7.77 4.01 -25.10
C ALA A 363 -8.87 3.05 -24.64
N ALA A 364 -9.90 2.77 -25.44
CA ALA A 364 -10.96 1.84 -25.10
C ALA A 364 -10.59 0.37 -25.41
N LEU A 365 -11.08 -0.58 -24.60
CA LEU A 365 -10.87 -2.01 -24.87
C LEU A 365 -11.49 -2.38 -26.24
N PRO A 366 -10.75 -3.02 -27.18
CA PRO A 366 -11.30 -3.42 -28.48
C PRO A 366 -12.52 -4.35 -28.35
N VAL A 367 -13.49 -4.22 -29.26
CA VAL A 367 -14.76 -4.97 -29.17
C VAL A 367 -14.53 -6.47 -29.35
N GLU A 368 -13.50 -6.85 -30.10
CA GLU A 368 -13.06 -8.22 -30.32
C GLU A 368 -12.66 -8.88 -28.99
N GLN A 369 -11.98 -8.15 -28.11
CA GLN A 369 -11.46 -8.63 -26.82
C GLN A 369 -12.56 -8.82 -25.76
N LEU A 370 -13.75 -8.22 -25.94
CA LEU A 370 -14.92 -8.45 -25.08
C LEU A 370 -15.49 -9.88 -25.25
N ASN A 371 -15.22 -10.55 -26.37
CA ASN A 371 -15.90 -11.79 -26.74
C ASN A 371 -15.27 -13.06 -26.16
N GLY A 372 -14.04 -13.02 -25.63
CA GLY A 372 -13.31 -14.23 -25.19
C GLY A 372 -14.07 -15.07 -24.16
N TRP A 373 -14.70 -14.41 -23.17
CA TRP A 373 -15.54 -15.08 -22.17
C TRP A 373 -16.79 -15.73 -22.80
N TYR A 374 -17.52 -14.97 -23.63
CA TYR A 374 -18.72 -15.46 -24.32
C TYR A 374 -18.42 -16.65 -25.25
N GLN A 375 -17.32 -16.59 -26.01
CA GLN A 375 -16.88 -17.69 -26.87
C GLN A 375 -16.53 -18.94 -26.06
N GLY A 376 -15.74 -18.79 -24.98
CA GLY A 376 -15.37 -19.90 -24.11
C GLY A 376 -16.57 -20.56 -23.45
N MET A 377 -17.52 -19.76 -22.94
CA MET A 377 -18.77 -20.29 -22.38
C MET A 377 -19.68 -20.93 -23.43
N THR A 378 -19.77 -20.36 -24.64
CA THR A 378 -20.52 -20.99 -25.75
C THR A 378 -19.92 -22.34 -26.14
N ALA A 379 -18.59 -22.48 -26.13
CA ALA A 379 -17.92 -23.75 -26.39
C ALA A 379 -18.14 -24.78 -25.27
N LEU A 380 -18.17 -24.34 -24.00
CA LEU A 380 -18.54 -25.20 -22.86
C LEU A 380 -20.00 -25.64 -22.90
N GLN A 381 -20.94 -24.76 -23.28
CA GLN A 381 -22.34 -25.15 -23.45
C GLN A 381 -22.48 -26.22 -24.53
N LYS A 382 -21.89 -26.00 -25.71
CA LYS A 382 -21.87 -26.99 -26.80
C LYS A 382 -21.25 -28.33 -26.39
N LEU A 383 -20.22 -28.31 -25.53
CA LEU A 383 -19.64 -29.52 -24.96
C LEU A 383 -20.63 -30.24 -24.03
N SER A 384 -21.35 -29.51 -23.18
CA SER A 384 -22.37 -30.08 -22.29
C SER A 384 -23.52 -30.68 -23.09
N ASP A 385 -24.04 -29.96 -24.09
CA ASP A 385 -25.12 -30.44 -24.96
C ASP A 385 -24.67 -31.70 -25.72
N ARG A 386 -23.42 -31.72 -26.18
CA ARG A 386 -22.83 -32.88 -26.85
C ARG A 386 -22.68 -34.08 -25.91
N LEU A 387 -22.27 -33.87 -24.66
CA LEU A 387 -22.14 -34.93 -23.66
C LEU A 387 -23.52 -35.54 -23.34
N ASN A 388 -24.53 -34.71 -23.05
CA ASN A 388 -25.89 -35.15 -22.78
C ASN A 388 -26.47 -35.96 -23.95
N GLY A 389 -26.22 -35.53 -25.20
CA GLY A 389 -26.66 -36.26 -26.40
C GLY A 389 -25.97 -37.62 -26.66
N LEU A 390 -24.89 -37.96 -25.95
CA LEU A 390 -24.29 -39.30 -25.99
C LEU A 390 -25.08 -40.30 -25.13
N ASP A 391 -25.60 -39.86 -23.99
CA ASP A 391 -26.41 -40.71 -23.09
C ASP A 391 -27.75 -41.12 -23.76
N GLU A 392 -28.32 -40.22 -24.56
CA GLU A 392 -29.54 -40.49 -25.35
C GLU A 392 -29.30 -41.43 -26.54
N GLN A 393 -28.12 -41.37 -27.18
CA GLN A 393 -27.84 -42.05 -28.46
C GLN A 393 -26.86 -43.21 -28.29
N LYS A 394 -27.39 -44.35 -27.81
CA LYS A 394 -26.66 -45.62 -27.64
C LYS A 394 -25.74 -45.93 -28.84
N GLY A 395 -24.44 -46.01 -28.58
CA GLY A 395 -23.41 -46.37 -29.55
C GLY A 395 -22.65 -45.20 -30.16
N LYS A 396 -23.02 -43.94 -29.87
CA LYS A 396 -22.13 -42.79 -30.11
C LYS A 396 -21.23 -42.58 -28.90
N TYR A 397 -19.98 -42.23 -29.16
CA TYR A 397 -18.97 -41.92 -28.15
C TYR A 397 -18.24 -40.64 -28.57
N MET A 398 -17.72 -39.88 -27.60
CA MET A 398 -16.72 -38.84 -27.86
C MET A 398 -15.33 -39.40 -27.57
N THR A 399 -14.41 -39.17 -28.49
CA THR A 399 -13.01 -39.55 -28.31
C THR A 399 -12.28 -38.61 -27.36
N VAL A 400 -11.24 -39.11 -26.69
CA VAL A 400 -10.35 -38.30 -25.85
C VAL A 400 -9.69 -37.16 -26.66
N SER A 401 -9.47 -37.37 -27.96
CA SER A 401 -8.90 -36.36 -28.87
C SER A 401 -9.87 -35.21 -29.14
N GLU A 402 -11.16 -35.49 -29.38
CA GLU A 402 -12.19 -34.46 -29.54
C GLU A 402 -12.37 -33.65 -28.25
N LEU A 403 -12.44 -34.32 -27.09
CA LEU A 403 -12.54 -33.64 -25.79
C LEU A 403 -11.34 -32.72 -25.55
N LYS A 404 -10.11 -33.19 -25.81
CA LYS A 404 -8.89 -32.37 -25.71
C LYS A 404 -8.92 -31.16 -26.64
N SER A 405 -9.41 -31.33 -27.87
CA SER A 405 -9.55 -30.23 -28.84
C SER A 405 -10.53 -29.15 -28.33
N ILE A 406 -11.69 -29.56 -27.79
CA ILE A 406 -12.67 -28.62 -27.25
C ILE A 406 -12.12 -27.90 -26.01
N VAL A 407 -11.48 -28.62 -25.07
CA VAL A 407 -10.85 -28.02 -23.88
C VAL A 407 -9.72 -27.06 -24.26
N PHE A 408 -8.95 -27.35 -25.30
CA PHE A 408 -7.94 -26.45 -25.84
C PHE A 408 -8.58 -25.17 -26.39
N SER A 409 -9.62 -25.27 -27.22
CA SER A 409 -10.33 -24.11 -27.76
C SER A 409 -10.99 -23.24 -26.67
N VAL A 410 -11.59 -23.85 -25.64
CA VAL A 410 -12.14 -23.14 -24.48
C VAL A 410 -11.05 -22.35 -23.75
N ARG A 411 -9.91 -22.99 -23.46
CA ARG A 411 -8.74 -22.32 -22.85
C ARG A 411 -8.21 -21.20 -23.74
N GLN A 412 -8.16 -21.39 -25.05
CA GLN A 412 -7.74 -20.37 -26.00
C GLN A 412 -8.66 -19.16 -25.94
N SER A 413 -9.99 -19.34 -25.96
CA SER A 413 -10.97 -18.24 -25.85
C SER A 413 -10.85 -17.46 -24.54
N PHE A 414 -10.70 -18.14 -23.39
CA PHE A 414 -10.48 -17.45 -22.11
C PHE A 414 -9.11 -16.74 -22.02
N ASN A 415 -8.09 -17.23 -22.73
CA ASN A 415 -6.77 -16.61 -22.77
C ASN A 415 -6.64 -15.50 -23.83
N GLN A 416 -7.66 -15.22 -24.66
CA GLN A 416 -7.66 -14.09 -25.60
C GLN A 416 -7.64 -12.73 -24.89
N SER A 417 -8.35 -12.63 -23.75
CA SER A 417 -8.35 -11.46 -22.88
C SER A 417 -8.52 -11.94 -21.43
N ILE A 418 -7.46 -11.82 -20.63
CA ILE A 418 -7.48 -12.24 -19.23
C ILE A 418 -8.30 -11.21 -18.43
N PRO A 419 -9.39 -11.62 -17.74
CA PRO A 419 -10.23 -10.69 -16.99
C PRO A 419 -9.45 -9.90 -15.93
N ALA A 420 -9.88 -8.66 -15.68
CA ALA A 420 -9.24 -7.79 -14.69
C ALA A 420 -9.30 -8.39 -13.27
N GLU A 421 -10.33 -9.17 -12.98
CA GLU A 421 -10.52 -9.94 -11.75
C GLU A 421 -9.43 -11.01 -11.56
N GLU A 422 -9.02 -11.70 -12.62
CA GLU A 422 -7.94 -12.70 -12.56
C GLU A 422 -6.57 -12.02 -12.42
N GLN A 423 -6.36 -10.89 -13.10
CA GLN A 423 -5.16 -10.05 -12.92
C GLN A 423 -5.05 -9.53 -11.47
N LEU A 424 -6.17 -9.07 -10.89
CA LEU A 424 -6.28 -8.68 -9.48
C LEU A 424 -6.02 -9.88 -8.54
N ARG A 425 -6.57 -11.06 -8.84
CA ARG A 425 -6.35 -12.28 -8.06
C ARG A 425 -4.87 -12.63 -8.01
N VAL A 426 -4.20 -12.73 -9.16
CA VAL A 426 -2.75 -13.00 -9.26
C VAL A 426 -1.94 -11.93 -8.52
N MET A 427 -2.29 -10.65 -8.63
CA MET A 427 -1.62 -9.59 -7.87
C MET A 427 -1.82 -9.72 -6.35
N SER A 428 -2.99 -10.16 -5.90
CA SER A 428 -3.30 -10.39 -4.48
C SER A 428 -2.56 -11.59 -3.85
N GLU A 429 -2.03 -12.50 -4.68
CA GLU A 429 -1.17 -13.61 -4.23
C GLU A 429 0.27 -13.15 -3.90
N SER A 430 0.62 -11.90 -4.21
CA SER A 430 1.93 -11.33 -3.87
C SER A 430 2.13 -11.25 -2.35
N PRO A 431 3.25 -11.72 -1.79
CA PRO A 431 3.47 -11.71 -0.35
C PRO A 431 3.44 -10.31 0.25
N ALA A 432 2.75 -10.15 1.39
CA ALA A 432 2.70 -8.89 2.12
C ALA A 432 4.12 -8.37 2.45
N GLY A 433 4.37 -7.09 2.14
CA GLY A 433 5.68 -6.44 2.29
C GLY A 433 6.59 -6.54 1.05
N VAL A 434 6.25 -7.33 0.03
CA VAL A 434 6.94 -7.31 -1.27
C VAL A 434 6.28 -6.26 -2.18
N PRO A 435 7.04 -5.37 -2.85
CA PRO A 435 6.48 -4.47 -3.85
C PRO A 435 5.83 -5.26 -4.99
N LEU A 436 4.57 -4.96 -5.32
CA LEU A 436 3.89 -5.59 -6.45
C LEU A 436 4.69 -5.35 -7.76
N PRO A 437 4.80 -6.34 -8.67
CA PRO A 437 5.57 -6.18 -9.90
C PRO A 437 5.11 -4.97 -10.72
N ALA A 438 6.04 -4.05 -11.00
CA ALA A 438 5.71 -2.78 -11.66
C ALA A 438 5.05 -2.99 -13.03
N VAL A 439 5.52 -3.98 -13.81
CA VAL A 439 4.94 -4.32 -15.12
C VAL A 439 3.49 -4.81 -14.98
N ALA A 440 3.20 -5.68 -14.00
CA ALA A 440 1.85 -6.18 -13.77
C ALA A 440 0.89 -5.07 -13.32
N ARG A 441 1.36 -4.15 -12.45
CA ARG A 441 0.61 -2.95 -12.07
C ARG A 441 0.25 -2.11 -13.29
N VAL A 442 1.23 -1.73 -14.11
CA VAL A 442 1.01 -0.88 -15.30
C VAL A 442 0.07 -1.55 -16.31
N GLN A 443 0.20 -2.87 -16.50
CA GLN A 443 -0.70 -3.64 -17.37
C GLN A 443 -2.14 -3.68 -16.84
N LEU A 444 -2.35 -3.94 -15.56
CA LEU A 444 -3.68 -3.91 -14.95
C LEU A 444 -4.28 -2.49 -14.96
N GLU A 445 -3.51 -1.46 -14.62
CA GLU A 445 -3.96 -0.07 -14.67
C GLU A 445 -4.40 0.34 -16.09
N MET A 446 -3.66 -0.10 -17.12
CA MET A 446 -4.04 0.09 -18.52
C MET A 446 -5.33 -0.66 -18.87
N HIS A 447 -5.47 -1.92 -18.46
CA HIS A 447 -6.67 -2.71 -18.73
C HIS A 447 -7.92 -2.16 -18.02
N LEU A 448 -7.79 -1.71 -16.77
CA LEU A 448 -8.85 -1.02 -16.05
C LEU A 448 -9.25 0.30 -16.73
N LYS A 449 -8.28 1.10 -17.19
CA LYS A 449 -8.56 2.30 -18.01
C LYS A 449 -9.30 1.96 -19.30
N GLN A 450 -8.92 0.87 -19.97
CA GLN A 450 -9.58 0.39 -21.20
C GLN A 450 -11.03 -0.05 -20.95
N LEU A 451 -11.29 -0.74 -19.84
CA LEU A 451 -12.63 -1.14 -19.41
C LEU A 451 -13.49 0.08 -19.03
N ILE A 452 -12.97 1.00 -18.22
CA ILE A 452 -13.65 2.25 -17.83
C ILE A 452 -13.97 3.09 -19.07
N THR A 453 -13.02 3.24 -20.00
CA THR A 453 -13.23 4.02 -21.23
C THR A 453 -14.28 3.35 -22.14
N ARG A 454 -14.26 2.01 -22.27
CA ARG A 454 -15.29 1.28 -23.03
C ARG A 454 -16.67 1.39 -22.36
N TYR A 455 -16.75 1.33 -21.03
CA TYR A 455 -17.97 1.57 -20.26
C TYR A 455 -18.51 2.99 -20.50
N ALA A 456 -17.65 4.01 -20.42
CA ALA A 456 -18.00 5.40 -20.70
C ALA A 456 -18.55 5.61 -22.12
N ILE A 457 -18.02 4.87 -23.11
CA ILE A 457 -18.54 4.85 -24.49
C ILE A 457 -19.94 4.24 -24.55
N LEU A 458 -20.19 3.14 -23.83
CA LEU A 458 -21.44 2.39 -23.87
C LEU A 458 -22.60 3.02 -23.06
N VAL A 459 -22.29 3.72 -21.96
CA VAL A 459 -23.29 4.32 -21.05
C VAL A 459 -23.71 5.73 -21.49
N GLN A 460 -23.04 6.31 -22.48
CA GLN A 460 -23.48 7.56 -23.09
C GLN A 460 -24.88 7.43 -23.71
N PRO A 461 -25.78 8.41 -23.49
CA PRO A 461 -27.04 8.47 -24.23
C PRO A 461 -26.75 8.60 -25.74
N GLU A 462 -27.58 7.96 -26.57
CA GLU A 462 -27.38 7.76 -28.02
C GLU A 462 -27.45 9.03 -28.90
N MET A 463 -26.79 10.13 -28.52
CA MET A 463 -26.88 11.41 -29.23
C MET A 463 -26.09 11.50 -30.56
N HIS A 464 -25.38 10.44 -30.97
CA HIS A 464 -24.63 10.40 -32.24
C HIS A 464 -24.94 9.20 -33.16
N ARG A 465 -25.82 8.27 -32.77
CA ARG A 465 -26.29 7.20 -33.68
C ARG A 465 -27.24 7.69 -34.78
N ILE A 466 -27.72 8.93 -34.68
CA ILE A 466 -28.69 9.53 -35.61
C ILE A 466 -28.00 10.31 -36.73
N THR A 467 -26.73 10.70 -36.60
CA THR A 467 -26.00 11.47 -37.64
C THR A 467 -25.43 10.58 -38.74
N ASP A 468 -24.91 9.39 -38.43
CA ASP A 468 -24.38 8.48 -39.46
C ASP A 468 -25.49 7.76 -40.25
N ASN A 469 -26.64 7.48 -39.62
CA ASN A 469 -27.77 6.82 -40.28
C ASN A 469 -28.62 7.76 -41.16
N LYS A 470 -28.17 9.00 -41.39
CA LYS A 470 -28.82 9.97 -42.27
C LYS A 470 -27.99 10.36 -43.51
N ASN A 471 -26.70 10.03 -43.52
CA ASN A 471 -25.80 10.22 -44.66
C ASN A 471 -25.70 8.97 -45.55
N ASN A 472 -26.61 8.01 -45.41
CA ASN A 472 -26.61 6.73 -46.15
C ASN A 472 -28.02 6.35 -46.65
N ILE A 473 -28.84 7.36 -46.99
CA ILE A 473 -30.18 7.21 -47.57
C ILE A 473 -30.31 7.95 -48.92
N ASP A 474 -29.37 8.85 -49.26
CA ASP A 474 -29.30 9.56 -50.55
C ASP A 474 -27.95 9.28 -51.26
N GLU A 475 -27.72 8.04 -51.70
CA GLU A 475 -26.83 7.71 -52.84
C GLU A 475 -27.26 6.40 -53.55
#